data_AF-A0A379T209-F1
#
_entry.id   AF-A0A379T209-F1
#
_cell.length_a   1.000
_cell.length_b   1.000
_cell.length_c   1.000
_cell.angle_alpha   90.00
_cell.angle_beta   90.00
_cell.angle_gamma   90.00
#
_symmetry.space_group_name_H-M   'P 1'
#
loop_
_entity.id
_entity.type
_entity.pdbx_description
1 polymer ?
#
loop_
_entity_poly.entity_id
_entity_poly.type
_entity_poly.pdbx_seq_one_letter_code
_entity_poly.pdbx_strand_id
1 'polypeptide(L)'
;MLSRAVLPRILGALFYYSPERPEVKALFDCLPTLPELYPWRDRGHIESLCASWPLPDDDSLTWQFSVLFEGQGEMPVPPWGSVYLEKDNLLMGETTADYRGFFTVAGNGIH
;
A
#
# COMPACT_ATOMS: atom_id res chain seq x y z
N MET A 1 -23.90 4.96 0.53
CA MET A 1 -23.03 6.15 0.40
C MET A 1 -21.62 5.64 0.14
N LEU A 2 -21.12 5.73 -1.09
CA LEU A 2 -19.75 5.31 -1.42
C LEU A 2 -18.78 6.26 -0.72
N SER A 3 -18.17 5.82 0.37
CA SER A 3 -17.11 6.61 1.01
C SER A 3 -15.89 6.53 0.10
N ARG A 4 -15.59 7.60 -0.62
CA ARG A 4 -14.40 7.74 -1.46
C ARG A 4 -13.09 7.52 -0.67
N ALA A 5 -13.15 7.52 0.66
CA ALA A 5 -12.04 7.26 1.56
C ALA A 5 -11.89 5.78 1.96
N VAL A 6 -12.88 4.90 1.72
CA VAL A 6 -12.80 3.47 2.11
C VAL A 6 -11.77 2.74 1.27
N LEU A 7 -11.83 2.88 -0.05
CA LEU A 7 -10.88 2.22 -0.96
C LEU A 7 -9.41 2.53 -0.63
N PRO A 8 -8.97 3.80 -0.52
CA PRO A 8 -7.58 4.09 -0.20
C PRO A 8 -7.17 3.64 1.21
N ARG A 9 -8.11 3.53 2.16
CA ARG A 9 -7.82 2.97 3.50
C ARG A 9 -7.58 1.46 3.45
N ILE A 10 -8.40 0.72 2.70
CA ILE A 10 -8.23 -0.72 2.51
C ILE A 10 -6.89 -0.99 1.82
N LEU A 11 -6.65 -0.34 0.68
CA LEU A 11 -5.39 -0.50 -0.05
C LEU A 11 -4.20 -0.06 0.78
N GLY A 12 -4.28 1.09 1.46
CA GLY A 12 -3.20 1.56 2.33
C GLY A 12 -2.89 0.57 3.45
N ALA A 13 -3.90 -0.02 4.08
CA ALA A 13 -3.68 -1.01 5.14
C ALA A 13 -3.00 -2.29 4.63
N LEU A 14 -3.40 -2.80 3.46
CA LEU A 14 -2.81 -4.00 2.85
C LEU A 14 -1.34 -3.83 2.46
N PHE A 15 -0.91 -2.60 2.14
CA PHE A 15 0.48 -2.31 1.75
C PHE A 15 1.35 -1.83 2.92
N TYR A 16 0.75 -1.31 4.00
CA TYR A 16 1.48 -0.67 5.09
C TYR A 16 1.66 -1.56 6.33
N TYR A 17 0.70 -2.44 6.61
CA TYR A 17 0.71 -3.27 7.81
C TYR A 17 1.00 -4.73 7.47
N SER A 18 1.73 -5.41 8.37
CA SER A 18 1.99 -6.85 8.25
C SER A 18 0.68 -7.65 8.08
N PRO A 19 0.65 -8.63 7.17
CA PRO A 19 -0.50 -9.50 6.93
C PRO A 19 -0.84 -10.37 8.15
N GLU A 20 0.05 -10.50 9.13
CA GLU A 20 -0.21 -11.23 10.38
C GLU A 20 -1.21 -10.50 11.28
N ARG A 21 -1.40 -9.20 11.10
CA ARG A 21 -2.34 -8.41 11.92
C ARG A 21 -3.78 -8.87 11.67
N PRO A 22 -4.57 -9.16 12.73
CA PRO A 22 -5.96 -9.60 12.58
C PRO A 22 -6.82 -8.66 11.73
N GLU A 23 -6.59 -7.36 11.83
CA GLU A 23 -7.33 -6.36 11.06
C GLU A 23 -7.02 -6.46 9.56
N VAL A 24 -5.76 -6.76 9.21
CA VAL A 24 -5.33 -6.93 7.81
C VAL A 24 -5.83 -8.26 7.26
N LYS A 25 -5.79 -9.33 8.06
CA LYS A 25 -6.40 -10.63 7.71
C LYS A 25 -7.88 -10.47 7.34
N ALA A 26 -8.63 -9.74 8.15
CA ALA A 26 -10.05 -9.47 7.90
C ALA A 26 -10.30 -8.65 6.61
N LEU A 27 -9.33 -7.86 6.14
CA LEU A 27 -9.46 -7.13 4.88
C LEU A 27 -9.41 -8.05 3.66
N PHE A 28 -8.68 -9.18 3.73
CA PHE A 28 -8.67 -10.16 2.64
C PHE A 28 -10.05 -10.75 2.39
N ASP A 29 -10.80 -11.05 3.45
CA ASP A 29 -12.19 -11.52 3.36
C ASP A 29 -13.13 -10.48 2.75
N CYS A 30 -12.76 -9.20 2.84
CA CYS A 30 -13.53 -8.09 2.29
C CYS A 30 -13.19 -7.79 0.82
N LEU A 31 -12.08 -8.30 0.27
CA LEU A 31 -11.65 -8.03 -1.11
C LEU A 31 -12.71 -8.35 -2.18
N PRO A 32 -13.54 -9.41 -2.06
CA PRO A 32 -14.60 -9.67 -3.03
C PRO A 32 -15.65 -8.55 -3.14
N THR A 33 -15.77 -7.70 -2.11
CA THR A 33 -16.71 -6.56 -2.10
C THR A 33 -16.15 -5.29 -2.76
N LEU A 34 -14.85 -5.27 -3.06
CA LEU A 34 -14.13 -4.12 -3.61
C LEU A 34 -14.73 -3.57 -4.93
N PRO A 35 -15.26 -4.39 -5.87
CA PRO A 35 -15.95 -3.91 -7.06
C PRO A 35 -17.16 -3.02 -6.78
N GLU A 36 -17.78 -3.16 -5.60
CA GLU A 36 -18.98 -2.41 -5.19
C GLU A 36 -18.64 -1.12 -4.45
N LEU A 37 -17.44 -1.03 -3.87
CA LEU A 37 -17.01 0.09 -3.02
C LEU A 37 -16.51 1.30 -3.80
N TYR A 38 -16.33 1.19 -5.12
CA TYR A 38 -15.82 2.25 -5.96
C TYR A 38 -16.40 2.18 -7.39
N PRO A 39 -16.65 3.33 -8.05
CA PRO A 39 -17.08 3.35 -9.44
C PRO A 39 -15.90 3.07 -10.39
N TRP A 40 -15.49 1.81 -10.49
CA TRP A 40 -14.42 1.37 -11.38
C TRP A 40 -14.76 1.63 -12.84
N ARG A 41 -13.76 2.02 -13.64
CA ARG A 41 -13.92 2.20 -15.10
C ARG A 41 -14.26 0.88 -15.78
N ASP A 42 -13.64 -0.21 -15.34
CA ASP A 42 -13.93 -1.57 -15.77
C ASP A 42 -14.21 -2.45 -14.54
N ARG A 43 -15.50 -2.58 -14.21
CA ARG A 43 -15.93 -3.35 -13.04
C ARG A 43 -15.71 -4.86 -13.23
N GLY A 44 -15.95 -5.39 -14.44
CA GLY A 44 -15.84 -6.83 -14.71
C GLY A 44 -14.39 -7.32 -14.59
N HIS A 45 -13.42 -6.49 -14.97
CA HIS A 45 -12.01 -6.79 -14.73
C HIS A 45 -11.67 -6.86 -13.24
N ILE A 46 -12.15 -5.92 -12.42
CA ILE A 46 -11.90 -5.92 -10.97
C ILE A 46 -12.58 -7.12 -10.29
N GLU A 47 -13.82 -7.46 -10.68
CA GLU A 47 -14.50 -8.67 -10.20
C GLU A 47 -13.69 -9.93 -10.51
N SER A 48 -13.17 -10.02 -11.74
CA SER A 48 -12.33 -11.15 -12.16
C SER A 48 -11.03 -11.24 -11.34
N LEU A 49 -10.36 -10.11 -11.10
CA LEU A 49 -9.14 -10.04 -10.29
C LEU A 49 -9.40 -10.46 -8.83
N CYS A 50 -10.47 -9.97 -8.22
CA CYS A 50 -10.85 -10.34 -6.86
C CYS A 50 -11.19 -11.83 -6.75
N ALA A 51 -11.85 -12.40 -7.76
CA ALA A 51 -12.20 -13.82 -7.79
C ALA A 51 -11.00 -14.73 -8.08
N SER A 52 -10.04 -14.26 -8.88
CA SER A 52 -8.86 -15.04 -9.27
C SER A 52 -7.65 -14.83 -8.37
N TRP A 53 -7.78 -14.08 -7.28
CA TRP A 53 -6.67 -13.77 -6.39
C TRP A 53 -6.18 -15.05 -5.71
N PRO A 54 -4.96 -15.53 -5.98
CA PRO A 54 -4.41 -16.67 -5.26
C PRO A 54 -4.06 -16.19 -3.84
N LEU A 55 -4.90 -16.51 -2.86
CA LEU A 55 -4.56 -16.30 -1.46
C LEU A 55 -3.41 -17.26 -1.11
N PRO A 56 -2.19 -16.77 -0.86
CA PRO A 56 -1.10 -17.62 -0.38
C PRO A 56 -1.44 -18.12 1.03
N ASP A 57 -0.77 -19.17 1.47
CA ASP A 57 -0.76 -19.49 2.90
C ASP A 57 -0.12 -18.36 3.72
N ASP A 58 -0.45 -18.30 5.01
CA ASP A 58 -0.03 -17.23 5.93
C ASP A 58 1.51 -17.06 5.97
N ASP A 59 2.26 -18.16 5.94
CA ASP A 59 3.73 -18.13 6.00
C ASP A 59 4.31 -17.54 4.70
N SER A 60 3.81 -17.98 3.55
CA SER A 60 4.18 -17.45 2.23
C SER A 60 3.84 -15.97 2.08
N LEU A 61 2.64 -15.56 2.54
CA LEU A 61 2.20 -14.17 2.51
C LEU A 61 3.08 -13.28 3.39
N THR A 62 3.41 -13.73 4.60
CA THR A 62 4.29 -13.02 5.54
C THR A 62 5.70 -12.87 4.97
N TRP A 63 6.25 -13.95 4.42
CA TRP A 63 7.57 -13.92 3.78
C TRP A 63 7.61 -12.96 2.58
N GLN A 64 6.60 -13.03 1.69
CA GLN A 64 6.48 -12.11 0.55
C GLN A 64 6.36 -10.66 1.01
N PHE A 65 5.55 -10.38 2.03
CA PHE A 65 5.43 -9.03 2.59
C PHE A 65 6.78 -8.52 3.11
N SER A 66 7.52 -9.34 3.85
CA SER A 66 8.82 -8.95 4.40
C SER A 66 9.85 -8.65 3.32
N VAL A 67 9.89 -9.47 2.25
CA VAL A 67 10.76 -9.24 1.08
C VAL A 67 10.39 -7.97 0.33
N LEU A 68 9.09 -7.73 0.10
CA LEU A 68 8.61 -6.63 -0.72
C LEU A 68 8.61 -5.28 0.01
N PHE A 69 8.35 -5.26 1.32
CA PHE A 69 8.06 -4.03 2.06
C PHE A 69 8.92 -3.80 3.31
N GLU A 70 9.48 -4.83 3.94
CA GLU A 70 10.27 -4.67 5.18
C GLU A 70 11.79 -4.74 4.96
N GLY A 71 12.23 -5.34 3.85
CA GLY A 71 13.60 -5.20 3.35
C GLY A 71 14.62 -6.04 4.10
N GLN A 72 14.44 -7.36 4.10
CA GLN A 72 15.56 -8.28 4.37
C GLN A 72 16.40 -8.49 3.08
N GLY A 73 17.07 -7.43 2.61
CA GLY A 73 17.92 -7.47 1.40
C GLY A 73 17.59 -6.36 0.38
N GLU A 74 17.86 -6.61 -0.91
CA GLU A 74 17.39 -5.72 -1.97
C GLU A 74 15.86 -5.75 -2.04
N MET A 75 15.24 -4.60 -1.84
CA MET A 75 13.79 -4.43 -1.93
C MET A 75 13.43 -4.16 -3.39
N PRO A 76 12.79 -5.10 -4.12
CA PRO A 76 12.55 -4.95 -5.55
C PRO A 76 11.45 -3.93 -5.87
N VAL A 77 10.53 -3.69 -4.93
CA VAL A 77 9.40 -2.76 -5.08
C VAL A 77 9.18 -1.89 -3.83
N PRO A 78 10.16 -1.03 -3.48
CA PRO A 78 10.07 -0.24 -2.27
C PRO A 78 8.82 0.64 -2.26
N PRO A 79 8.03 0.68 -1.17
CA PRO A 79 6.75 1.40 -1.14
C PRO A 79 6.91 2.93 -1.07
N TRP A 80 8.15 3.44 -1.11
CA TRP A 80 8.44 4.87 -1.09
C TRP A 80 8.54 5.43 -2.51
N GLY A 81 7.66 6.36 -2.85
CA GLY A 81 7.64 7.00 -4.17
C GLY A 81 8.98 7.64 -4.57
N SER A 82 9.80 8.05 -3.60
CA SER A 82 11.15 8.59 -3.84
C SER A 82 12.06 7.60 -4.56
N VAL A 83 11.89 6.29 -4.36
CA VAL A 83 12.77 5.29 -4.99
C VAL A 83 12.51 5.16 -6.49
N TYR A 84 11.27 5.41 -6.94
CA TYR A 84 10.94 5.41 -8.37
C TYR A 84 11.11 6.79 -9.02
N LEU A 85 11.21 7.86 -8.23
CA LEU A 85 11.33 9.24 -8.69
C LEU A 85 12.79 9.73 -8.72
N GLU A 86 13.68 9.12 -7.93
CA GLU A 86 15.10 9.46 -7.90
C GLU A 86 15.95 8.43 -8.65
N LYS A 87 16.78 8.93 -9.57
CA LYS A 87 17.66 8.13 -10.45
C LYS A 87 18.67 7.25 -9.70
N ASP A 88 18.88 7.53 -8.41
CA ASP A 88 19.95 6.93 -7.61
C ASP A 88 19.46 5.85 -6.65
N ASN A 89 18.15 5.52 -6.65
CA ASN A 89 17.61 4.44 -5.81
C ASN A 89 17.91 4.64 -4.30
N LEU A 90 18.13 5.90 -3.88
CA LEU A 90 18.53 6.26 -2.52
C LEU A 90 17.30 6.47 -1.64
N LEU A 91 17.25 5.78 -0.51
CA LEU A 91 16.33 6.08 0.57
C LEU A 91 16.73 7.46 1.14
N MET A 92 15.82 8.44 1.11
CA MET A 92 16.03 9.81 1.64
C MET A 92 16.92 10.75 0.81
N GLY A 93 16.82 10.74 -0.53
CA GLY A 93 17.48 11.78 -1.33
C GLY A 93 16.75 13.13 -1.30
N GLU A 94 17.22 14.08 -2.11
CA GLU A 94 16.93 15.52 -2.03
C GLU A 94 15.42 15.85 -2.02
N THR A 95 14.57 15.03 -2.63
CA THR A 95 13.10 15.22 -2.59
C THR A 95 12.48 15.07 -1.19
N THR A 96 13.14 14.31 -0.30
CA THR A 96 12.74 14.21 1.12
C THR A 96 13.11 15.47 1.91
N ALA A 97 14.20 16.14 1.52
CA ALA A 97 14.60 17.42 2.10
C ALA A 97 13.65 18.55 1.66
N ASP A 98 13.23 18.57 0.40
CA ASP A 98 12.25 19.53 -0.11
C ASP A 98 10.87 19.36 0.54
N TYR A 99 10.45 18.11 0.79
CA TYR A 99 9.19 17.83 1.50
C TYR A 99 9.24 18.32 2.97
N ARG A 100 10.38 18.14 3.66
CA ARG A 100 10.60 18.73 4.99
C ARG A 100 10.61 20.26 4.96
N GLY A 101 11.18 20.85 3.92
CA GLY A 101 11.15 22.30 3.69
C GLY A 101 9.72 22.83 3.58
N PHE A 102 8.85 22.13 2.85
CA PHE A 102 7.44 22.49 2.71
C PHE A 102 6.68 22.48 4.05
N PHE A 103 6.89 21.47 4.91
CA PHE A 103 6.28 21.45 6.26
C PHE A 103 6.84 22.52 7.20
N THR A 104 8.10 22.89 7.05
CA THR A 104 8.75 23.93 7.86
C THR A 104 8.21 25.33 7.51
N VAL A 105 7.88 25.57 6.24
CA VAL A 105 7.27 26.82 5.76
C VAL A 105 5.75 26.85 6.01
N ALA A 106 5.07 25.70 6.01
CA ALA A 106 3.62 25.60 6.18
C ALA A 106 3.12 25.50 7.63
N GLY A 107 4.00 25.52 8.64
CA GLY A 107 3.61 25.72 10.05
C GLY A 107 2.75 24.63 10.68
N ASN A 108 2.85 23.37 10.24
CA ASN A 108 2.14 22.24 10.86
C ASN A 108 3.12 21.27 11.54
N GLY A 109 3.96 21.81 12.42
CA GLY A 109 4.75 21.02 13.35
C GLY A 109 3.86 20.46 14.46
N ILE A 110 3.61 19.16 14.43
CA ILE A 110 3.10 18.44 15.61
C ILE A 110 4.33 18.04 16.42
N HIS A 111 4.39 18.56 17.66
CA HIS A 111 5.39 18.24 18.68
C HIS A 111 5.37 16.76 19.07
#